data_AF-A0A202DPN8-F1
#
_entry.id   AF-A0A202DPN8-F1
#
_cell.length_a   1.000
_cell.length_b   1.000
_cell.length_c   1.000
_cell.angle_alpha   90.00
_cell.angle_beta   90.00
_cell.angle_gamma   90.00
#
_symmetry.space_group_name_H-M   'P 1'
#
loop_
_entity.id
_entity.type
_entity.pdbx_description
1 polymer ?
#
loop_
_entity_poly.entity_id
_entity_poly.type
_entity_poly.pdbx_seq_one_letter_code
_entity_poly.pdbx_strand_id
1 'polypeptide(L)'
;MSSNNENQKKYTYKVGVRRDGDQEAWAPSNTISGEATEVGLEVAAGRLDRMEQEHQKQEGRLQKAQLLEELRDTKDDEVILTTAFSNSDVDMRLQAVKRLDDQKFLKQVAIGDQNIGVRKAAIAKVSDQGCLIHLVYNDPSDEIRTCVVERLQSDSVRYKLVLDDACPAVRRIALNNLRDQDLLCSLVLNCSEKPIRRMALEGIQRQASLALIAIHSPNSEDRFEAVFRLSDPACLQDVLEKSPVDDVRQKAEYRLKTLCR
;
A
#
# COMPACT_ATOMS: atom_id res chain seq x y z
N MET A 1 -15.19 -72.92 -11.16
CA MET A 1 -15.08 -71.53 -10.67
C MET A 1 -14.87 -71.59 -9.17
N SER A 2 -13.62 -71.65 -8.73
CA SER A 2 -13.25 -71.59 -7.31
C SER A 2 -11.99 -70.73 -7.26
N SER A 3 -12.22 -69.41 -7.18
CA SER A 3 -11.15 -68.43 -7.18
C SER A 3 -10.64 -68.22 -5.76
N ASN A 4 -9.33 -68.46 -5.60
CA ASN A 4 -8.39 -67.88 -4.65
C ASN A 4 -8.96 -67.03 -3.52
N ASN A 5 -8.98 -67.61 -2.32
CA ASN A 5 -9.01 -66.88 -1.06
C ASN A 5 -7.59 -66.89 -0.46
N GLU A 6 -6.66 -66.21 -1.13
CA GLU A 6 -5.28 -66.00 -0.67
C GLU A 6 -5.05 -64.50 -0.53
N ASN A 7 -5.30 -63.94 0.67
CA ASN A 7 -4.54 -62.85 1.29
C ASN A 7 -5.24 -62.16 2.49
N GLN A 8 -6.07 -62.87 3.27
CA GLN A 8 -6.50 -62.33 4.56
C GLN A 8 -5.44 -62.59 5.64
N LYS A 9 -4.46 -61.69 5.73
CA LYS A 9 -3.55 -61.64 6.88
C LYS A 9 -4.29 -60.96 8.06
N LYS A 10 -4.54 -61.73 9.12
CA LYS A 10 -5.07 -61.21 10.39
C LYS A 10 -3.97 -60.47 11.13
N TYR A 11 -4.20 -59.20 11.44
CA TYR A 11 -3.33 -58.39 12.29
C TYR A 11 -4.05 -57.97 13.56
N THR A 12 -3.33 -57.95 14.68
CA THR A 12 -3.83 -57.50 15.99
C THR A 12 -3.07 -56.25 16.40
N TYR A 13 -3.80 -55.17 16.71
CA TYR A 13 -3.24 -53.94 17.27
C TYR A 13 -4.02 -53.56 18.54
N LYS A 14 -3.30 -53.05 19.55
CA LYS A 14 -3.90 -52.55 20.80
C LYS A 14 -4.27 -51.08 20.62
N VAL A 15 -5.57 -50.77 20.68
CA VAL A 15 -6.06 -49.38 20.72
C VAL A 15 -6.32 -49.01 22.18
N GLY A 16 -5.59 -48.04 22.71
CA GLY A 16 -5.89 -47.45 24.01
C GLY A 16 -6.92 -46.34 23.87
N VAL A 17 -8.07 -46.46 24.53
CA VAL A 17 -9.07 -45.39 24.58
C VAL A 17 -8.77 -44.50 25.79
N ARG A 18 -8.46 -43.21 25.57
CA ARG A 18 -8.49 -42.20 26.64
C ARG A 18 -9.95 -41.80 26.87
N ARG A 19 -10.43 -41.90 28.11
CA ARG A 19 -11.62 -41.16 28.56
C ARG A 19 -11.13 -39.86 29.17
N ASP A 20 -11.77 -38.76 28.80
CA ASP A 20 -11.50 -37.44 29.37
C ASP A 20 -11.74 -37.47 30.88
N GLY A 21 -10.72 -37.12 31.67
CA GLY A 21 -10.87 -36.87 33.11
C GLY A 21 -9.66 -37.19 33.98
N ASP A 22 -9.02 -38.35 33.82
CA ASP A 22 -8.09 -38.85 34.85
C ASP A 22 -6.65 -39.00 34.32
N GLN A 23 -5.72 -38.30 34.97
CA GLN A 23 -4.31 -38.65 34.94
C GLN A 23 -4.15 -39.98 35.69
N GLU A 24 -3.47 -40.95 35.06
CA GLU A 24 -3.07 -42.25 35.61
C GLU A 24 -4.13 -43.38 35.65
N ALA A 25 -4.24 -44.15 34.55
CA ALA A 25 -4.27 -45.62 34.57
C ALA A 25 -4.43 -46.20 33.14
N TRP A 26 -3.41 -46.90 32.64
CA TRP A 26 -3.49 -47.65 31.39
C TRP A 26 -4.06 -49.05 31.69
N ALA A 27 -5.39 -49.21 31.63
CA ALA A 27 -6.03 -50.52 31.76
C ALA A 27 -6.22 -51.16 30.37
N PRO A 28 -5.70 -52.37 30.10
CA PRO A 28 -5.91 -53.04 28.82
C PRO A 28 -7.27 -53.74 28.84
N SER A 29 -8.26 -53.23 28.13
CA SER A 29 -9.47 -54.03 27.89
C SER A 29 -10.13 -53.81 26.53
N ASN A 30 -10.52 -54.96 25.97
CA ASN A 30 -11.29 -55.26 24.77
C ASN A 30 -10.60 -55.09 23.40
N THR A 31 -10.01 -56.20 22.96
CA THR A 31 -9.67 -56.47 21.56
C THR A 31 -10.96 -56.55 20.73
N ILE A 32 -11.33 -55.47 20.06
CA ILE A 32 -12.38 -55.50 19.03
C ILE A 32 -11.72 -55.96 17.72
N SER A 33 -11.96 -57.22 17.32
CA SER A 33 -11.55 -57.72 16.00
C SER A 33 -12.57 -57.28 14.95
N GLY A 34 -12.23 -56.29 14.12
CA GLY A 34 -12.98 -55.95 12.91
C GLY A 34 -12.11 -56.17 11.66
N GLU A 35 -12.71 -56.71 10.60
CA GLU A 35 -12.05 -56.87 9.29
C GLU A 35 -11.84 -55.50 8.66
N ALA A 36 -10.61 -54.97 8.73
CA ALA A 36 -10.22 -53.83 7.94
C ALA A 36 -9.88 -54.32 6.52
N THR A 37 -10.62 -53.84 5.52
CA THR A 37 -10.23 -54.06 4.13
C THR A 37 -8.91 -53.33 3.84
N GLU A 38 -8.14 -53.83 2.87
CA GLU A 38 -6.90 -53.17 2.42
C GLU A 38 -7.14 -51.70 2.07
N VAL A 39 -8.27 -51.41 1.42
CA VAL A 39 -8.77 -50.06 1.13
C VAL A 39 -9.04 -49.25 2.41
N GLY A 40 -9.57 -49.86 3.47
CA GLY A 40 -9.80 -49.20 4.75
C GLY A 40 -8.53 -48.84 5.50
N LEU A 41 -7.48 -49.68 5.41
CA LEU A 41 -6.16 -49.41 5.97
C LEU A 41 -5.42 -48.33 5.19
N GLU A 42 -5.50 -48.35 3.85
CA GLU A 42 -4.91 -47.33 2.97
C GLU A 42 -5.55 -45.94 3.21
N VAL A 43 -6.88 -45.89 3.38
CA VAL A 43 -7.59 -44.64 3.73
C VAL A 43 -7.20 -44.14 5.12
N ALA A 44 -6.97 -45.02 6.09
CA ALA A 44 -6.51 -44.65 7.43
C ALA A 44 -5.06 -44.14 7.41
N ALA A 45 -4.16 -44.79 6.68
CA ALA A 45 -2.78 -44.35 6.47
C ALA A 45 -2.74 -42.96 5.81
N GLY A 46 -3.49 -42.75 4.72
CA GLY A 46 -3.59 -41.44 4.08
C GLY A 46 -4.29 -40.36 4.91
N ARG A 47 -5.01 -40.70 5.98
CA ARG A 47 -5.50 -39.74 6.98
C ARG A 47 -4.41 -39.40 8.01
N LEU A 48 -3.65 -40.38 8.46
CA LEU A 48 -2.52 -40.17 9.37
C LEU A 48 -1.43 -39.31 8.73
N ASP A 49 -1.04 -39.58 7.48
CA ASP A 49 -0.04 -38.78 6.75
C ASP A 49 -0.47 -37.31 6.64
N ARG A 50 -1.76 -37.04 6.38
CA ARG A 50 -2.30 -35.68 6.35
C ARG A 50 -2.28 -35.01 7.72
N MET A 51 -2.55 -35.76 8.79
CA MET A 51 -2.47 -35.24 10.16
C MET A 51 -1.03 -34.92 10.56
N GLU A 52 -0.06 -35.76 10.18
CA GLU A 52 1.36 -35.52 10.42
C GLU A 52 1.86 -34.29 9.66
N GLN A 53 1.48 -34.13 8.40
CA GLN A 53 1.82 -32.95 7.61
C GLN A 53 1.26 -31.65 8.21
N GLU A 54 0.00 -31.65 8.67
CA GLU A 54 -0.56 -30.45 9.31
C GLU A 54 0.08 -30.19 10.68
N HIS A 55 0.43 -31.24 11.44
CA HIS A 55 1.17 -31.10 12.71
C HIS A 55 2.54 -30.44 12.49
N GLN A 56 3.33 -30.94 11.53
CA GLN A 56 4.63 -30.35 11.19
C GLN A 56 4.50 -28.90 10.74
N LYS A 57 3.46 -28.58 9.95
CA LYS A 57 3.16 -27.21 9.53
C LYS A 57 2.78 -26.33 10.72
N GLN A 58 2.03 -26.87 11.69
CA GLN A 58 1.65 -26.17 12.90
C GLN A 58 2.86 -25.90 13.80
N GLU A 59 3.75 -26.89 13.97
CA GLU A 59 5.02 -26.71 14.68
C GLU A 59 5.88 -25.63 14.02
N GLY A 60 6.01 -25.64 12.69
CA GLY A 60 6.74 -24.60 11.96
C GLY A 60 6.14 -23.19 12.16
N ARG A 61 4.81 -23.08 12.19
CA ARG A 61 4.12 -21.81 12.50
C ARG A 61 4.42 -21.34 13.93
N LEU A 62 4.44 -22.26 14.90
CA LEU A 62 4.75 -21.94 16.30
C LEU A 62 6.19 -21.49 16.47
N GLN A 63 7.15 -22.18 15.85
CA GLN A 63 8.57 -21.81 15.85
C GLN A 63 8.77 -20.41 15.24
N LYS A 64 8.13 -20.13 14.10
CA LYS A 64 8.17 -18.80 13.50
C LYS A 64 7.60 -17.72 14.43
N ALA A 65 6.47 -18.00 15.09
CA ALA A 65 5.87 -17.05 16.04
C ALA A 65 6.80 -16.76 17.22
N GLN A 66 7.51 -17.77 17.74
CA GLN A 66 8.50 -17.61 18.79
C GLN A 66 9.67 -16.72 18.34
N LEU A 67 10.24 -16.97 17.15
CA LEU A 67 11.32 -16.15 16.59
C LEU A 67 10.91 -14.69 16.38
N LEU A 68 9.66 -14.44 15.97
CA LEU A 68 9.13 -13.08 15.82
C LEU A 68 9.00 -12.35 17.17
N GLU A 69 8.67 -13.08 18.24
CA GLU A 69 8.59 -12.52 19.60
C GLU A 69 9.99 -12.22 20.14
N GLU A 70 10.94 -13.14 19.98
CA GLU A 70 12.35 -12.91 20.36
C GLU A 70 12.95 -11.71 19.62
N LEU A 71 12.68 -11.60 18.31
CA LEU A 71 13.10 -10.46 17.50
C LEU A 71 12.38 -9.17 17.90
N ARG A 72 11.20 -9.23 18.51
CA ARG A 72 10.51 -8.02 19.03
C ARG A 72 11.21 -7.48 20.27
N ASP A 73 11.72 -8.36 21.12
CA ASP A 73 12.23 -8.00 22.45
C ASP A 73 13.76 -7.87 22.51
N THR A 74 14.49 -8.40 21.52
CA THR A 74 15.96 -8.33 21.50
C THR A 74 16.47 -6.89 21.58
N LYS A 75 17.57 -6.63 22.29
CA LYS A 75 18.24 -5.31 22.30
C LYS A 75 19.49 -5.29 21.44
N ASP A 76 19.73 -6.38 20.70
CA ASP A 76 20.91 -6.55 19.87
C ASP A 76 20.66 -5.95 18.49
N ASP A 77 21.24 -4.77 18.25
CA ASP A 77 21.14 -4.07 16.97
C ASP A 77 21.74 -4.88 15.81
N GLU A 78 22.76 -5.71 16.06
CA GLU A 78 23.37 -6.55 15.03
C GLU A 78 22.41 -7.64 14.57
N VAL A 79 21.68 -8.26 15.49
CA VAL A 79 20.63 -9.24 15.17
C VAL A 79 19.50 -8.58 14.35
N ILE A 80 19.07 -7.37 14.72
CA ILE A 80 18.03 -6.64 13.98
C ILE A 80 18.54 -6.32 12.57
N LEU A 81 19.76 -5.81 12.43
CA LEU A 81 20.35 -5.45 11.14
C LEU A 81 20.50 -6.67 10.23
N THR A 82 21.17 -7.73 10.70
CA THR A 82 21.37 -8.95 9.93
C THR A 82 20.04 -9.57 9.48
N THR A 83 19.04 -9.57 10.36
CA THR A 83 17.69 -10.04 10.04
C THR A 83 17.04 -9.19 8.95
N ALA A 84 17.11 -7.86 9.04
CA ALA A 84 16.51 -6.97 8.05
C ALA A 84 17.09 -7.12 6.63
N PHE A 85 18.38 -7.46 6.51
CA PHE A 85 19.06 -7.54 5.20
C PHE A 85 19.09 -8.94 4.58
N SER A 86 19.21 -9.98 5.41
CA SER A 86 19.61 -11.31 4.91
C SER A 86 18.60 -12.41 5.20
N ASN A 87 17.57 -12.15 6.02
CA ASN A 87 16.61 -13.19 6.37
C ASN A 87 15.71 -13.54 5.16
N SER A 88 15.56 -14.83 4.86
CA SER A 88 14.72 -15.30 3.75
C SER A 88 13.23 -15.05 3.99
N ASP A 89 12.79 -15.01 5.26
CA ASP A 89 11.40 -14.79 5.63
C ASP A 89 11.05 -13.29 5.62
N VAL A 90 10.05 -12.93 4.80
CA VAL A 90 9.57 -11.56 4.64
C VAL A 90 9.05 -10.98 5.95
N ASP A 91 8.36 -11.77 6.78
CA ASP A 91 7.80 -11.29 8.04
C ASP A 91 8.91 -10.98 9.04
N MET A 92 9.97 -11.79 9.06
CA MET A 92 11.17 -11.52 9.88
C MET A 92 11.84 -10.22 9.46
N ARG A 93 12.07 -10.02 8.14
CA ARG A 93 12.62 -8.75 7.62
C ARG A 93 11.74 -7.57 7.96
N LEU A 94 10.42 -7.71 7.77
CA LEU A 94 9.45 -6.65 8.07
C LEU A 94 9.46 -6.27 9.56
N GLN A 95 9.49 -7.25 10.47
CA GLN A 95 9.60 -6.96 11.91
C GLN A 95 10.92 -6.29 12.26
N ALA A 96 12.04 -6.74 11.70
CA ALA A 96 13.33 -6.11 11.92
C ALA A 96 13.32 -4.64 11.45
N VAL A 97 12.80 -4.35 10.26
CA VAL A 97 12.72 -2.99 9.70
C VAL A 97 11.86 -2.06 10.55
N LYS A 98 10.77 -2.54 11.14
CA LYS A 98 9.96 -1.74 12.07
C LYS A 98 10.78 -1.26 13.28
N ARG A 99 11.79 -2.02 13.68
CA ARG A 99 12.70 -1.71 14.79
C ARG A 99 13.94 -0.90 14.39
N LEU A 100 14.28 -0.82 13.10
CA LEU A 100 15.46 -0.09 12.63
C LEU A 100 15.25 1.42 12.63
N ASP A 101 16.10 2.18 13.32
CA ASP A 101 16.06 3.66 13.30
C ASP A 101 17.23 4.31 12.55
N ASP A 102 18.29 3.54 12.29
CA ASP A 102 19.44 4.01 11.53
C ASP A 102 19.04 4.35 10.08
N GLN A 103 19.21 5.63 9.73
CA GLN A 103 18.79 6.16 8.44
C GLN A 103 19.60 5.60 7.26
N LYS A 104 20.86 5.22 7.46
CA LYS A 104 21.67 4.61 6.39
C LYS A 104 21.07 3.25 6.01
N PHE A 105 20.73 2.43 7.00
CA PHE A 105 20.15 1.12 6.75
C PHE A 105 18.71 1.20 6.23
N LEU A 106 17.89 2.11 6.76
CA LEU A 106 16.54 2.35 6.26
C LEU A 106 16.52 2.72 4.76
N LYS A 107 17.45 3.58 4.31
CA LYS A 107 17.60 3.92 2.88
C LYS A 107 17.94 2.69 2.03
N GLN A 108 18.87 1.85 2.50
CA GLN A 108 19.27 0.65 1.77
C GLN A 108 18.10 -0.33 1.62
N VAL A 109 17.33 -0.57 2.69
CA VAL A 109 16.14 -1.42 2.63
C VAL A 109 15.08 -0.84 1.71
N ALA A 110 14.81 0.47 1.81
CA ALA A 110 13.81 1.16 0.99
C ALA A 110 14.10 1.05 -0.52
N ILE A 111 15.38 1.07 -0.90
CA ILE A 111 15.84 0.98 -2.29
C ILE A 111 15.96 -0.48 -2.76
N GLY A 112 16.42 -1.39 -1.88
CA GLY A 112 16.96 -2.69 -2.29
C GLY A 112 16.14 -3.92 -1.95
N ASP A 113 15.21 -3.88 -0.99
CA ASP A 113 14.46 -5.10 -0.63
C ASP A 113 13.54 -5.54 -1.77
N GLN A 114 13.46 -6.84 -2.02
CA GLN A 114 12.63 -7.40 -3.10
C GLN A 114 11.13 -7.32 -2.79
N ASN A 115 10.77 -7.27 -1.51
CA ASN A 115 9.38 -7.22 -1.08
C ASN A 115 8.89 -5.77 -0.90
N ILE A 116 7.80 -5.44 -1.59
CA ILE A 116 7.16 -4.12 -1.55
C ILE A 116 6.73 -3.74 -0.13
N GLY A 117 6.22 -4.68 0.67
CA GLY A 117 5.80 -4.44 2.04
C GLY A 117 6.95 -4.01 2.96
N VAL A 118 8.11 -4.68 2.83
CA VAL A 118 9.32 -4.33 3.57
C VAL A 118 9.85 -2.96 3.15
N ARG A 119 9.87 -2.68 1.84
CA ARG A 119 10.25 -1.34 1.32
C ARG A 119 9.34 -0.24 1.83
N LYS A 120 8.00 -0.43 1.79
CA LYS A 120 7.03 0.54 2.33
C LYS A 120 7.28 0.82 3.82
N ALA A 121 7.57 -0.23 4.60
CA ALA A 121 7.89 -0.07 6.02
C ALA A 121 9.16 0.75 6.24
N ALA A 122 10.20 0.54 5.43
CA ALA A 122 11.41 1.36 5.49
C ALA A 122 11.14 2.82 5.05
N ILE A 123 10.45 3.02 3.93
CA ILE A 123 10.08 4.34 3.38
C ILE A 123 9.33 5.18 4.42
N ALA A 124 8.41 4.56 5.18
CA ALA A 124 7.67 5.24 6.25
C ALA A 124 8.58 5.86 7.33
N LYS A 125 9.80 5.33 7.50
CA LYS A 125 10.80 5.80 8.48
C LYS A 125 11.95 6.61 7.85
N VAL A 126 12.11 6.61 6.54
CA VAL A 126 13.14 7.41 5.84
C VAL A 126 12.80 8.90 5.93
N SER A 127 13.69 9.70 6.51
CA SER A 127 13.55 11.17 6.60
C SER A 127 14.27 11.92 5.48
N ASP A 128 15.19 11.26 4.80
CA ASP A 128 16.02 11.85 3.75
C ASP A 128 15.24 12.11 2.46
N GLN A 129 15.00 13.38 2.15
CA GLN A 129 14.26 13.79 0.96
C GLN A 129 14.98 13.42 -0.35
N GLY A 130 16.32 13.33 -0.36
CA GLY A 130 17.07 12.89 -1.53
C GLY A 130 16.79 11.44 -1.91
N CYS A 131 16.72 10.56 -0.92
CA CYS A 131 16.34 9.16 -1.07
C CYS A 131 14.89 9.02 -1.55
N LEU A 132 13.97 9.80 -0.98
CA LEU A 132 12.58 9.80 -1.43
C LEU A 132 12.46 10.28 -2.89
N ILE A 133 13.17 11.35 -3.25
CA ILE A 133 13.22 11.83 -4.64
C ILE A 133 13.82 10.77 -5.57
N HIS A 134 14.87 10.07 -5.14
CA HIS A 134 15.43 8.96 -5.92
C HIS A 134 14.38 7.87 -6.17
N LEU A 135 13.66 7.45 -5.13
CA LEU A 135 12.64 6.41 -5.26
C LEU A 135 11.48 6.85 -6.18
N VAL A 136 11.02 8.09 -6.07
CA VAL A 136 9.88 8.54 -6.88
C VAL A 136 10.19 8.62 -8.38
N TYR A 137 11.46 8.77 -8.77
CA TYR A 137 11.82 8.80 -10.19
C TYR A 137 12.30 7.46 -10.75
N ASN A 138 12.83 6.58 -9.90
CA ASN A 138 13.55 5.38 -10.37
C ASN A 138 12.87 4.06 -9.95
N ASP A 139 11.94 4.09 -9.01
CA ASP A 139 11.31 2.85 -8.55
C ASP A 139 10.30 2.31 -9.59
N PRO A 140 10.43 1.04 -10.02
CA PRO A 140 9.53 0.48 -11.03
C PRO A 140 8.09 0.31 -10.53
N SER A 141 7.89 0.15 -9.22
CA SER A 141 6.56 -0.06 -8.63
C SER A 141 5.84 1.26 -8.40
N ASP A 142 4.71 1.46 -9.08
CA ASP A 142 3.85 2.62 -8.88
C ASP A 142 3.27 2.68 -7.46
N GLU A 143 3.09 1.54 -6.79
CA GLU A 143 2.70 1.49 -5.38
C GLU A 143 3.74 2.15 -4.47
N ILE A 144 5.02 2.01 -4.81
CA ILE A 144 6.11 2.58 -4.03
C ILE A 144 6.28 4.04 -4.37
N ARG A 145 6.24 4.42 -5.66
CA ARG A 145 6.22 5.82 -6.05
C ARG A 145 5.05 6.56 -5.37
N THR A 146 3.87 5.96 -5.32
CA THR A 146 2.70 6.49 -4.60
C THR A 146 2.97 6.73 -3.12
N CYS A 147 3.49 5.71 -2.40
CA CYS A 147 3.82 5.82 -0.98
C CYS A 147 4.86 6.93 -0.72
N VAL A 148 5.80 7.12 -1.64
CA VAL A 148 6.82 8.16 -1.54
C VAL A 148 6.23 9.55 -1.76
N VAL A 149 5.31 9.73 -2.72
CA VAL A 149 4.70 11.05 -3.01
C VAL A 149 4.01 11.65 -1.79
N GLU A 150 3.38 10.82 -0.96
CA GLU A 150 2.72 11.24 0.29
C GLU A 150 3.72 11.84 1.30
N ARG A 151 5.01 11.48 1.20
CA ARG A 151 6.07 11.90 2.11
C ARG A 151 7.01 12.96 1.53
N LEU A 152 6.88 13.30 0.26
CA LEU A 152 7.66 14.37 -0.36
C LEU A 152 7.39 15.71 0.33
N GLN A 153 8.37 16.59 0.38
CA GLN A 153 8.17 17.96 0.86
C GLN A 153 8.21 18.99 -0.27
N SER A 154 8.64 18.59 -1.46
CA SER A 154 8.86 19.48 -2.59
C SER A 154 7.68 19.49 -3.56
N ASP A 155 7.02 20.64 -3.66
CA ASP A 155 5.95 20.87 -4.63
C ASP A 155 6.46 20.93 -6.07
N SER A 156 7.71 21.34 -6.31
CA SER A 156 8.30 21.27 -7.64
C SER A 156 8.52 19.82 -8.10
N VAL A 157 8.84 18.89 -7.19
CA VAL A 157 8.89 17.45 -7.51
C VAL A 157 7.48 16.91 -7.78
N ARG A 158 6.49 17.26 -6.95
CA ARG A 158 5.09 16.85 -7.21
C ARG A 158 4.59 17.34 -8.56
N TYR A 159 4.84 18.60 -8.90
CA TYR A 159 4.47 19.18 -10.18
C TYR A 159 5.04 18.38 -11.36
N LYS A 160 6.33 18.01 -11.31
CA LYS A 160 6.94 17.15 -12.34
C LYS A 160 6.27 15.80 -12.44
N LEU A 161 5.94 15.17 -11.31
CA LEU A 161 5.24 13.88 -11.30
C LEU A 161 3.85 13.96 -11.92
N VAL A 162 3.13 15.07 -11.74
CA VAL A 162 1.83 15.29 -12.41
C VAL A 162 1.99 15.30 -13.93
N LEU A 163 3.09 15.86 -14.44
CA LEU A 163 3.34 15.95 -15.88
C LEU A 163 3.89 14.64 -16.46
N ASP A 164 4.83 14.00 -15.76
CA ASP A 164 5.74 13.02 -16.38
C ASP A 164 5.52 11.56 -15.91
N ASP A 165 4.89 11.30 -14.75
CA ASP A 165 4.75 9.91 -14.27
C ASP A 165 3.80 9.09 -15.16
N ALA A 166 4.20 7.88 -15.54
CA ALA A 166 3.39 7.00 -16.38
C ALA A 166 2.11 6.48 -15.71
N CYS A 167 2.07 6.42 -14.37
CA CYS A 167 0.93 5.88 -13.63
C CYS A 167 -0.07 7.00 -13.26
N PRO A 168 -1.33 6.95 -13.74
CA PRO A 168 -2.35 7.95 -13.41
C PRO A 168 -2.62 8.10 -11.91
N ALA A 169 -2.46 7.02 -11.13
CA ALA A 169 -2.64 7.07 -9.68
C ALA A 169 -1.57 7.93 -8.99
N VAL A 170 -0.30 7.81 -9.42
CA VAL A 170 0.81 8.62 -8.90
C VAL A 170 0.60 10.09 -9.25
N ARG A 171 0.25 10.39 -10.52
CA ARG A 171 -0.06 11.76 -10.98
C ARG A 171 -1.17 12.39 -10.15
N ARG A 172 -2.26 11.66 -9.90
CA ARG A 172 -3.39 12.14 -9.11
C ARG A 172 -3.00 12.46 -7.66
N ILE A 173 -2.22 11.59 -7.01
CA ILE A 173 -1.80 11.80 -5.62
C ILE A 173 -0.80 12.95 -5.53
N ALA A 174 0.08 13.10 -6.52
CA ALA A 174 0.99 14.25 -6.61
C ALA A 174 0.21 15.57 -6.71
N LEU A 175 -0.85 15.62 -7.54
CA LEU A 175 -1.69 16.80 -7.68
C LEU A 175 -2.49 17.10 -6.41
N ASN A 176 -3.10 16.09 -5.78
CA ASN A 176 -3.86 16.28 -4.53
C ASN A 176 -3.02 16.88 -3.40
N ASN A 177 -1.70 16.60 -3.40
CA ASN A 177 -0.77 17.08 -2.40
C ASN A 177 0.02 18.33 -2.82
N LEU A 178 -0.20 18.85 -4.04
CA LEU A 178 0.44 20.08 -4.52
C LEU A 178 -0.23 21.30 -3.89
N ARG A 179 0.53 22.15 -3.20
CA ARG A 179 0.00 23.31 -2.47
C ARG A 179 0.36 24.64 -3.10
N ASP A 180 1.49 24.69 -3.79
CA ASP A 180 1.94 25.86 -4.54
C ASP A 180 0.90 26.30 -5.57
N GLN A 181 0.34 27.47 -5.31
CA GLN A 181 -0.77 28.04 -6.06
C GLN A 181 -0.34 28.54 -7.46
N ASP A 182 0.94 28.85 -7.66
CA ASP A 182 1.48 29.27 -8.95
C ASP A 182 1.73 28.04 -9.84
N LEU A 183 2.20 26.94 -9.26
CA LEU A 183 2.28 25.65 -9.94
C LEU A 183 0.90 25.08 -10.30
N LEU A 184 -0.09 25.18 -9.40
CA LEU A 184 -1.48 24.82 -9.70
C LEU A 184 -2.05 25.68 -10.83
N CYS A 185 -1.82 26.99 -10.80
CA CYS A 185 -2.22 27.90 -11.88
C CYS A 185 -1.58 27.50 -13.22
N SER A 186 -0.29 27.18 -13.21
CA SER A 186 0.44 26.70 -14.39
C SER A 186 -0.16 25.41 -14.96
N LEU A 187 -0.59 24.46 -14.12
CA LEU A 187 -1.26 23.24 -14.58
C LEU A 187 -2.58 23.56 -15.28
N VAL A 188 -3.39 24.49 -14.76
CA VAL A 188 -4.65 24.88 -15.41
C VAL A 188 -4.40 25.53 -16.77
N LEU A 189 -3.41 26.41 -16.86
CA LEU A 189 -3.14 27.17 -18.08
C LEU A 189 -2.49 26.33 -19.19
N ASN A 190 -1.66 25.36 -18.83
CA ASN A 190 -0.78 24.67 -19.79
C ASN A 190 -1.10 23.18 -20.00
N CYS A 191 -1.84 22.51 -19.10
CA CYS A 191 -2.10 21.08 -19.23
C CYS A 191 -3.23 20.78 -20.22
N SER A 192 -3.01 19.86 -21.15
CA SER A 192 -4.02 19.42 -22.12
C SER A 192 -5.09 18.49 -21.52
N GLU A 193 -4.77 17.81 -20.42
CA GLU A 193 -5.66 16.84 -19.78
C GLU A 193 -6.71 17.50 -18.89
N LYS A 194 -7.97 17.42 -19.31
CA LYS A 194 -9.12 18.00 -18.58
C LYS A 194 -9.21 17.53 -17.10
N PRO A 195 -9.00 16.24 -16.75
CA PRO A 195 -9.05 15.82 -15.35
C PRO A 195 -8.01 16.52 -14.47
N ILE A 196 -6.79 16.75 -15.00
CA ILE A 196 -5.71 17.42 -14.28
C ILE A 196 -6.02 18.90 -14.11
N ARG A 197 -6.42 19.59 -15.18
CA ARG A 197 -6.82 21.00 -15.08
C ARG A 197 -7.93 21.22 -14.08
N ARG A 198 -8.95 20.37 -14.09
CA ARG A 198 -10.08 20.45 -13.17
C ARG A 198 -9.62 20.30 -11.71
N MET A 199 -8.86 19.26 -11.38
CA MET A 199 -8.36 19.05 -10.02
C MET A 199 -7.42 20.18 -9.58
N ALA A 200 -6.56 20.66 -10.49
CA ALA A 200 -5.68 21.79 -10.21
C ALA A 200 -6.49 23.05 -9.90
N LEU A 201 -7.50 23.36 -10.73
CA LEU A 201 -8.38 24.51 -10.51
C LEU A 201 -9.14 24.38 -9.19
N GLU A 202 -9.69 23.21 -8.87
CA GLU A 202 -10.33 22.91 -7.58
C GLU A 202 -9.40 23.26 -6.39
N GLY A 203 -8.11 22.96 -6.50
CA GLY A 203 -7.09 23.29 -5.48
C GLY A 203 -6.70 24.77 -5.35
N ILE A 204 -7.10 25.65 -6.26
CA ILE A 204 -6.70 27.07 -6.24
C ILE A 204 -7.56 27.89 -5.27
N GLN A 205 -6.92 28.52 -4.30
CA GLN A 205 -7.54 29.37 -3.29
C GLN A 205 -7.18 30.85 -3.48
N ARG A 206 -6.02 31.13 -4.07
CA ARG A 206 -5.55 32.51 -4.26
C ARG A 206 -6.38 33.23 -5.32
N GLN A 207 -7.01 34.34 -4.93
CA GLN A 207 -7.86 35.16 -5.81
C GLN A 207 -7.11 35.66 -7.05
N ALA A 208 -5.87 36.10 -6.90
CA ALA A 208 -5.02 36.51 -8.02
C ALA A 208 -4.78 35.37 -9.03
N SER A 209 -4.63 34.13 -8.57
CA SER A 209 -4.46 32.98 -9.47
C SER A 209 -5.75 32.66 -10.24
N LEU A 210 -6.92 32.79 -9.60
CA LEU A 210 -8.21 32.66 -10.28
C LEU A 210 -8.40 33.76 -11.33
N ALA A 211 -8.03 35.01 -11.03
CA ALA A 211 -8.09 36.11 -12.00
C ALA A 211 -7.21 35.84 -13.23
N LEU A 212 -5.98 35.36 -13.02
CA LEU A 212 -5.09 34.96 -14.12
C LEU A 212 -5.70 33.86 -14.99
N ILE A 213 -6.35 32.86 -14.39
CA ILE A 213 -7.03 31.79 -15.13
C ILE A 213 -8.22 32.32 -15.92
N ALA A 214 -9.03 33.20 -15.32
CA ALA A 214 -10.16 33.84 -16.00
C ALA A 214 -9.71 34.63 -17.24
N ILE A 215 -8.57 35.32 -17.16
CA ILE A 215 -8.03 36.15 -18.25
C ILE A 215 -7.34 35.30 -19.33
N HIS A 216 -6.53 34.31 -18.93
CA HIS A 216 -5.57 33.67 -19.84
C HIS A 216 -5.89 32.21 -20.20
N SER A 217 -6.82 31.54 -19.51
CA SER A 217 -7.07 30.13 -19.83
C SER A 217 -7.62 29.96 -21.24
N PRO A 218 -7.05 29.05 -22.05
CA PRO A 218 -7.57 28.78 -23.39
C PRO A 218 -8.96 28.12 -23.34
N ASN A 219 -9.32 27.45 -22.24
CA ASN A 219 -10.58 26.73 -22.10
C ASN A 219 -11.68 27.61 -21.48
N SER A 220 -12.85 27.64 -22.11
CA SER A 220 -14.00 28.42 -21.63
C SER A 220 -14.53 27.97 -20.28
N GLU A 221 -14.56 26.66 -20.03
CA GLU A 221 -15.01 26.09 -18.74
C GLU A 221 -14.12 26.59 -17.58
N ASP A 222 -12.80 26.52 -17.75
CA ASP A 222 -11.83 26.94 -16.73
C ASP A 222 -11.97 28.46 -16.44
N ARG A 223 -12.17 29.29 -17.49
CA ARG A 223 -12.40 30.74 -17.31
C ARG A 223 -13.66 31.02 -16.51
N PHE A 224 -14.76 30.36 -16.85
CA PHE A 224 -16.05 30.58 -16.22
C PHE A 224 -16.12 30.10 -14.77
N GLU A 225 -15.45 28.99 -14.47
CA GLU A 225 -15.31 28.48 -13.11
C GLU A 225 -14.43 29.41 -12.27
N ALA A 226 -13.33 29.92 -12.85
CA ALA A 226 -12.48 30.87 -12.15
C ALA A 226 -13.22 32.17 -11.78
N VAL A 227 -13.97 32.78 -12.71
CA VAL A 227 -14.80 33.96 -12.42
C VAL A 227 -15.86 33.66 -11.37
N PHE A 228 -16.49 32.48 -11.42
CA PHE A 228 -17.49 32.09 -10.43
C PHE A 228 -16.92 32.05 -9.00
N ARG A 229 -15.67 31.61 -8.86
CA ARG A 229 -14.97 31.52 -7.57
C ARG A 229 -14.28 32.80 -7.13
N LEU A 230 -14.20 33.82 -7.98
CA LEU A 230 -13.73 35.13 -7.56
C LEU A 230 -14.72 35.77 -6.59
N SER A 231 -14.16 36.29 -5.50
CA SER A 231 -14.83 37.04 -4.44
C SER A 231 -14.14 38.37 -4.12
N ASP A 232 -12.89 38.56 -4.55
CA ASP A 232 -12.17 39.82 -4.42
C ASP A 232 -12.59 40.80 -5.54
N PRO A 233 -13.20 41.95 -5.22
CA PRO A 233 -13.57 42.98 -6.21
C PRO A 233 -12.41 43.47 -7.07
N ALA A 234 -11.20 43.59 -6.51
CA ALA A 234 -10.04 44.04 -7.28
C ALA A 234 -9.66 43.02 -8.36
N CYS A 235 -9.70 41.74 -8.02
CA CYS A 235 -9.47 40.66 -8.97
C CYS A 235 -10.56 40.61 -10.06
N LEU A 236 -11.83 40.86 -9.72
CA LEU A 236 -12.91 40.95 -10.71
C LEU A 236 -12.75 42.15 -11.64
N GLN A 237 -12.31 43.30 -11.11
CA GLN A 237 -11.99 44.48 -11.91
C GLN A 237 -10.86 44.20 -12.90
N ASP A 238 -9.81 43.51 -12.45
CA ASP A 238 -8.72 43.05 -13.33
C ASP A 238 -9.23 42.19 -14.49
N VAL A 239 -10.19 41.28 -14.23
CA VAL A 239 -10.80 40.46 -15.28
C VAL A 239 -11.59 41.32 -16.27
N LEU A 240 -12.34 42.32 -15.81
CA LEU A 240 -13.09 43.24 -16.67
C LEU A 240 -12.19 44.03 -17.61
N GLU A 241 -11.04 44.49 -17.11
CA GLU A 241 -10.11 45.31 -17.86
C GLU A 241 -9.25 44.49 -18.83
N LYS A 242 -8.79 43.31 -18.41
CA LYS A 242 -7.72 42.56 -19.10
C LYS A 242 -8.23 41.36 -19.89
N SER A 243 -9.43 40.83 -19.60
CA SER A 243 -9.95 39.67 -20.34
C SER A 243 -10.24 40.04 -21.79
N PRO A 244 -9.69 39.29 -22.77
CA PRO A 244 -10.01 39.50 -24.18
C PRO A 244 -11.37 38.91 -24.59
N VAL A 245 -12.06 38.21 -23.67
CA VAL A 245 -13.31 37.50 -23.95
C VAL A 245 -14.50 38.23 -23.33
N ASP A 246 -15.44 38.68 -24.17
CA ASP A 246 -16.62 39.45 -23.77
C ASP A 246 -17.50 38.72 -22.76
N ASP A 247 -17.82 37.45 -23.01
CA ASP A 247 -18.65 36.64 -22.10
C ASP A 247 -18.04 36.54 -20.70
N VAL A 248 -16.72 36.47 -20.60
CA VAL A 248 -15.99 36.42 -19.32
C VAL A 248 -16.10 37.77 -18.61
N ARG A 249 -15.98 38.88 -19.34
CA ARG A 249 -16.17 40.24 -18.79
C ARG A 249 -17.59 40.42 -18.27
N GLN A 250 -18.61 40.08 -19.05
CA GLN A 250 -20.01 40.18 -18.63
C GLN A 250 -20.28 39.36 -17.35
N LYS A 251 -19.71 38.16 -17.26
CA LYS A 251 -19.86 37.31 -16.08
C LYS A 251 -19.13 37.87 -14.86
N ALA A 252 -17.96 38.46 -15.04
CA ALA A 252 -17.22 39.15 -13.97
C ALA A 252 -17.99 40.38 -13.48
N GLU A 253 -18.60 41.16 -14.38
CA GLU A 253 -19.42 42.33 -14.04
C GLU A 253 -20.64 41.92 -13.20
N TYR A 254 -21.33 40.86 -13.63
CA TYR A 254 -22.44 40.30 -12.88
C TYR A 254 -21.99 39.87 -11.48
N ARG A 255 -20.87 39.14 -11.38
CA ARG A 255 -20.31 38.68 -10.10
C ARG A 255 -19.98 39.85 -9.18
N LEU A 256 -19.32 40.89 -9.69
CA LEU A 256 -18.98 42.10 -8.94
C LEU A 256 -20.23 42.79 -8.38
N LYS A 257 -21.27 42.97 -9.21
CA LYS A 257 -22.55 43.55 -8.79
C LYS A 257 -23.25 42.73 -7.70
N THR A 258 -23.10 41.40 -7.73
CA THR A 258 -23.71 40.53 -6.69
C THR A 258 -22.97 40.56 -5.35
N LEU A 259 -21.69 40.91 -5.33
CA LEU A 259 -20.90 40.99 -4.10
C LEU A 259 -21.08 42.32 -3.36
N CYS A 260 -21.45 43.39 -4.07
CA CYS A 260 -21.69 44.72 -3.51
C CYS A 260 -23.13 44.93 -2.98
N ARG A 261 -23.97 43.90 -2.98
CA ARG A 261 -25.34 43.92 -2.42
C ARG A 261 -25.37 43.26 -1.06
#